data_AF-A0A538JDD7-F1
#
_entry.id   AF-A0A538JDD7-F1
#
_cell.length_a   1.000
_cell.length_b   1.000
_cell.length_c   1.000
_cell.angle_alpha   90.00
_cell.angle_beta   90.00
_cell.angle_gamma   90.00
#
_symmetry.space_group_name_H-M   'P 1'
#
loop_
_entity.id
_entity.type
_entity.pdbx_description
1 polymer ?
#
loop_
_entity_poly.entity_id
_entity_poly.type
_entity_poly.pdbx_seq_one_letter_code
_entity_poly.pdbx_strand_id
1 'polypeptide(L)'
;MIGRRITPSMVVAALALFAALGGSAFAVGTQTAKLGCTNGAAKAFVTFDYDHVVGAVPQSFSKAARLFSRKYTCNGKAPELRGTSGAIEVRFPGLAPGAAVATPVTANGGTSSVTVSVDGVYRVVTYDPSGNSITRGFTLVVF
;
A
#
# COMPACT_ATOMS: atom_id res chain seq x y z
N MET A 1 28.99 34.94 41.24
CA MET A 1 28.36 33.70 40.73
C MET A 1 26.93 33.65 41.26
N ILE A 2 25.93 33.95 40.43
CA ILE A 2 24.51 34.02 40.84
C ILE A 2 23.93 32.61 40.83
N GLY A 3 23.75 32.03 42.02
CA GLY A 3 23.06 30.77 42.23
C GLY A 3 21.55 30.99 42.17
N ARG A 4 20.94 30.66 41.02
CA ARG A 4 19.49 30.70 40.81
C ARG A 4 18.84 29.65 41.73
N ARG A 5 18.17 30.09 42.80
CA ARG A 5 17.39 29.20 43.67
C ARG A 5 16.19 28.68 42.87
N ILE A 6 16.19 27.39 42.55
CA ILE A 6 15.03 26.71 41.93
C ILE A 6 13.93 26.72 42.98
N THR A 7 12.90 27.55 42.78
CA THR A 7 11.72 27.58 43.65
C THR A 7 10.75 26.47 43.25
N PRO A 8 10.02 25.88 44.20
CA PRO A 8 9.06 24.79 43.93
C PRO A 8 7.97 25.18 42.92
N SER A 9 7.67 26.48 42.80
CA SER A 9 6.78 27.05 41.78
C SER A 9 7.27 26.86 40.35
N MET A 10 8.59 26.77 40.12
CA MET A 10 9.16 26.53 38.78
C MET A 10 8.95 25.08 38.33
N VAL A 11 8.93 24.13 39.26
CA VAL A 11 8.66 22.70 38.98
C VAL A 11 7.20 22.48 38.61
N VAL A 12 6.28 23.13 39.33
CA VAL A 12 4.84 23.06 39.02
C VAL A 12 4.54 23.70 37.67
N ALA A 13 5.16 24.84 37.35
CA ALA A 13 5.01 25.48 36.05
C ALA A 13 5.54 24.60 34.91
N ALA A 14 6.66 23.91 35.10
CA ALA A 14 7.21 22.98 34.09
C ALA A 14 6.32 21.75 33.88
N LEU A 15 5.75 21.18 34.95
CA LEU A 15 4.80 20.07 34.87
C LEU A 15 3.47 20.48 34.22
N ALA A 16 2.94 21.64 34.56
CA ALA A 16 1.73 22.19 33.93
C ALA A 16 1.96 22.50 32.45
N LEU A 17 3.15 23.01 32.09
CA LEU A 17 3.55 23.23 30.71
C LEU A 17 3.70 21.90 29.95
N PHE A 18 4.22 20.85 30.59
CA PHE A 18 4.24 19.49 30.03
C PHE A 18 2.86 18.87 29.89
N ALA A 19 1.91 19.14 30.78
CA ALA A 19 0.54 18.66 30.64
C ALA A 19 -0.25 19.43 29.58
N ALA A 20 -0.01 20.74 29.46
CA ALA A 20 -0.63 21.61 28.45
C ALA A 20 -0.04 21.42 27.05
N LEU A 21 1.27 21.16 26.91
CA LEU A 21 1.92 20.86 25.63
C LEU A 21 2.00 19.35 25.32
N GLY A 22 1.92 18.48 26.33
CA GLY A 22 2.04 17.03 26.21
C GLY A 22 0.74 16.28 25.92
N GLY A 23 -0.33 16.98 25.56
CA GLY A 23 -1.49 16.37 24.88
C GLY A 23 -1.26 16.14 23.39
N SER A 24 -0.22 16.75 22.81
CA SER A 24 0.18 16.60 21.41
C SER A 24 1.27 15.54 21.24
N ALA A 25 1.25 14.50 22.07
CA ALA A 25 1.85 13.25 21.64
C ALA A 25 1.02 12.85 20.41
N PHE A 26 1.56 13.15 19.25
CA PHE A 26 1.17 12.58 17.99
C PHE A 26 0.85 11.11 18.26
N ALA A 27 -0.44 10.81 18.37
CA ALA A 27 -0.97 9.51 18.01
C ALA A 27 -0.84 9.37 16.48
N VAL A 28 0.36 9.61 15.95
CA VAL A 28 0.95 8.79 14.89
C VAL A 28 1.38 7.49 15.59
N GLY A 29 0.44 6.89 16.32
CA GLY A 29 0.36 5.46 16.28
C GLY A 29 0.17 5.19 14.80
N THR A 30 1.11 4.45 14.23
CA THR A 30 0.84 3.60 13.09
C THR A 30 -0.22 2.57 13.52
N GLN A 31 -1.40 3.04 13.94
CA GLN A 31 -2.61 2.33 13.64
C GLN A 31 -2.61 2.33 12.12
N THR A 32 -2.09 1.25 11.56
CA THR A 32 -2.60 0.67 10.34
C THR A 32 -4.11 0.64 10.55
N ALA A 33 -4.77 1.75 10.21
CA ALA A 33 -6.20 1.83 10.21
C ALA A 33 -6.59 0.64 9.36
N LYS A 34 -7.23 -0.35 9.99
CA LYS A 34 -7.78 -1.48 9.28
C LYS A 34 -8.83 -0.82 8.41
N LEU A 35 -8.48 -0.49 7.16
CA LEU A 35 -9.40 0.14 6.23
C LEU A 35 -10.64 -0.76 6.25
N GLY A 36 -11.73 -0.25 6.83
CA GLY A 36 -12.94 -1.05 6.92
C GLY A 36 -13.32 -1.52 5.52
N CYS A 37 -13.89 -2.72 5.38
CA CYS A 37 -14.54 -3.14 4.14
C CYS A 37 -15.84 -2.34 3.89
N THR A 38 -15.84 -1.04 4.14
CA THR A 38 -16.98 -0.15 3.96
C THR A 38 -17.08 0.24 2.49
N ASN A 39 -18.30 0.35 1.97
CA ASN A 39 -18.54 0.80 0.61
C ASN A 39 -17.91 2.19 0.38
N GLY A 40 -17.13 2.33 -0.70
CA GLY A 40 -16.40 3.55 -1.05
C GLY A 40 -14.96 3.64 -0.51
N ALA A 41 -14.54 2.72 0.36
CA ALA A 41 -13.14 2.61 0.78
C ALA A 41 -12.34 1.65 -0.10
N ALA A 42 -11.01 1.79 -0.13
CA ALA A 42 -10.15 0.81 -0.79
C ALA A 42 -10.25 -0.56 -0.07
N LYS A 43 -10.81 -1.56 -0.75
CA LYS A 43 -11.01 -2.93 -0.25
C LYS A 43 -9.73 -3.74 -0.27
N ALA A 44 -8.83 -3.46 -1.22
CA ALA A 44 -7.55 -4.13 -1.32
C ALA A 44 -6.52 -3.27 -2.05
N PHE A 45 -5.24 -3.52 -1.76
CA PHE A 45 -4.17 -3.07 -2.62
C PHE A 45 -3.02 -4.06 -2.66
N VAL A 46 -2.27 -4.07 -3.75
CA VAL A 46 -0.99 -4.79 -3.87
C VAL A 46 0.02 -3.93 -4.58
N THR A 47 1.27 -4.03 -4.16
CA THR A 47 2.42 -3.52 -4.89
C THR A 47 3.24 -4.70 -5.38
N PHE A 48 3.22 -4.91 -6.69
CA PHE A 48 4.12 -5.81 -7.38
C PHE A 48 5.39 -5.04 -7.74
N ASP A 49 6.55 -5.56 -7.39
CA ASP A 49 7.84 -4.91 -7.64
C ASP A 49 8.69 -5.83 -8.51
N TYR A 50 8.62 -5.65 -9.82
CA TYR A 50 9.27 -6.55 -10.77
C TYR A 50 10.79 -6.62 -10.58
N ASP A 51 11.43 -5.50 -10.23
CA ASP A 51 12.89 -5.40 -10.14
C ASP A 51 13.45 -6.11 -8.90
N HIS A 52 12.63 -6.28 -7.86
CA HIS A 52 13.02 -6.95 -6.61
C HIS A 52 12.48 -8.38 -6.49
N VAL A 53 11.73 -8.88 -7.47
CA VAL A 53 11.25 -10.26 -7.47
C VAL A 53 12.42 -11.20 -7.79
N VAL A 54 12.76 -12.04 -6.83
CA VAL A 54 13.79 -13.08 -7.01
C VAL A 54 13.18 -14.28 -7.73
N GLY A 55 13.58 -14.47 -8.99
CA GLY A 55 13.16 -15.58 -9.86
C GLY A 55 12.04 -15.20 -10.83
N ALA A 56 11.58 -16.18 -11.63
CA ALA A 56 10.54 -15.95 -12.63
C ALA A 56 9.17 -15.68 -11.99
N VAL A 57 8.39 -14.79 -12.61
CA VAL A 57 6.97 -14.59 -12.27
C VAL A 57 6.19 -15.85 -12.66
N PRO A 58 5.43 -16.46 -11.73
CA PRO A 58 4.72 -17.70 -11.99
C PRO A 58 3.60 -17.50 -13.02
N GLN A 59 3.39 -18.49 -13.88
CA GLN A 59 2.29 -18.47 -14.88
C GLN A 59 0.96 -18.97 -14.29
N SER A 60 1.01 -19.63 -13.13
CA SER A 60 -0.15 -19.98 -12.30
C SER A 60 -0.32 -18.98 -11.16
N PHE A 61 -1.55 -18.77 -10.70
CA PHE A 61 -1.82 -17.90 -9.55
C PHE A 61 -1.05 -18.36 -8.31
N SER A 62 -0.28 -17.45 -7.72
CA SER A 62 0.57 -17.72 -6.57
C SER A 62 0.38 -16.69 -5.46
N LYS A 63 0.43 -17.17 -4.22
CA LYS A 63 0.39 -16.37 -2.98
C LYS A 63 1.79 -16.04 -2.45
N ALA A 64 2.84 -16.40 -3.19
CA ALA A 64 4.21 -16.31 -2.70
C ALA A 64 4.52 -14.87 -2.26
N ALA A 65 4.94 -14.70 -1.01
CA ALA A 65 5.14 -13.39 -0.40
C ALA A 65 6.17 -12.55 -1.18
N ARG A 66 7.16 -13.18 -1.81
CA ARG A 66 8.19 -12.54 -2.64
C ARG A 66 7.64 -11.76 -3.84
N LEU A 67 6.40 -12.03 -4.26
CA LEU A 67 5.76 -11.32 -5.37
C LEU A 67 5.21 -9.95 -4.96
N PHE A 68 5.08 -9.70 -3.66
CA PHE A 68 4.39 -8.53 -3.14
C PHE A 68 5.32 -7.75 -2.23
N SER A 69 5.70 -6.53 -2.66
CA SER A 69 6.43 -5.59 -1.81
C SER A 69 5.51 -5.06 -0.70
N ARG A 70 4.25 -4.79 -1.05
CA ARG A 70 3.18 -4.42 -0.11
C ARG A 70 1.89 -5.09 -0.51
N LYS A 71 1.06 -5.45 0.48
CA LYS A 71 -0.26 -6.04 0.22
C LYS A 71 -1.20 -5.75 1.37
N TYR A 72 -2.47 -5.60 1.01
CA TYR A 72 -3.56 -5.44 1.95
C TYR A 72 -4.84 -5.94 1.32
N THR A 73 -5.64 -6.63 2.12
CA THR A 73 -7.00 -7.04 1.76
C THR A 73 -7.87 -6.91 3.00
N CYS A 74 -9.02 -6.27 2.86
CA CYS A 74 -9.87 -5.98 4.01
C CYS A 74 -10.47 -7.27 4.62
N ASN A 75 -10.60 -8.35 3.82
CA ASN A 75 -11.05 -9.67 4.26
C ASN A 75 -9.92 -10.57 4.81
N GLY A 76 -8.66 -10.10 4.84
CA GLY A 76 -7.51 -10.82 5.35
C GLY A 76 -7.01 -12.00 4.49
N LYS A 77 -7.65 -12.28 3.35
CA LYS A 77 -7.20 -13.35 2.44
C LYS A 77 -6.03 -12.86 1.60
N ALA A 78 -4.99 -13.69 1.46
CA ALA A 78 -3.82 -13.30 0.67
C ALA A 78 -4.19 -13.12 -0.81
N PRO A 79 -3.78 -12.01 -1.45
CA PRO A 79 -3.92 -11.83 -2.88
C PRO A 79 -3.05 -12.83 -3.64
N GLU A 80 -3.44 -13.07 -4.88
CA GLU A 80 -2.78 -14.01 -5.76
C GLU A 80 -2.38 -13.33 -7.06
N LEU A 81 -1.19 -13.65 -7.55
CA LEU A 81 -0.63 -13.03 -8.75
C LEU A 81 -0.13 -14.10 -9.72
N ARG A 82 -0.31 -13.86 -11.02
CA ARG A 82 0.34 -14.60 -12.10
C ARG A 82 0.83 -13.65 -13.19
N GLY A 83 1.88 -14.06 -13.88
CA GLY A 83 2.27 -13.49 -15.15
C GLY A 83 1.47 -14.12 -16.28
N THR A 84 1.18 -13.32 -17.30
CA THR A 84 0.67 -13.77 -18.60
C THR A 84 1.44 -13.05 -19.70
N SER A 85 1.16 -13.36 -20.97
CA SER A 85 1.85 -12.72 -22.10
C SER A 85 1.60 -11.21 -22.10
N GLY A 86 2.65 -10.45 -21.73
CA GLY A 86 2.65 -8.99 -21.70
C GLY A 86 1.84 -8.33 -20.57
N ALA A 87 1.33 -9.09 -19.60
CA ALA A 87 0.53 -8.53 -18.51
C ALA A 87 0.74 -9.28 -17.20
N ILE A 88 0.34 -8.64 -16.10
CA ILE A 88 0.27 -9.26 -14.78
C ILE A 88 -1.19 -9.34 -14.37
N GLU A 89 -1.61 -10.51 -13.92
CA GLU A 89 -2.97 -10.71 -13.43
C GLU A 89 -2.96 -10.91 -11.93
N VAL A 90 -3.83 -10.15 -11.26
CA VAL A 90 -4.01 -10.20 -9.81
C VAL A 90 -5.44 -10.62 -9.52
N ARG A 91 -5.64 -11.49 -8.55
CA ARG A 91 -6.98 -11.79 -8.02
C ARG A 91 -6.99 -11.70 -6.51
N PHE A 92 -8.16 -11.37 -5.98
CA PHE A 92 -8.40 -11.18 -4.57
C PHE A 92 -9.47 -12.18 -4.09
N PRO A 93 -9.06 -13.36 -3.58
CA PRO A 93 -10.02 -14.40 -3.20
C PRO A 93 -11.03 -13.89 -2.17
N GLY A 94 -12.32 -14.09 -2.44
CA GLY A 94 -13.41 -13.71 -1.54
C GLY A 94 -13.61 -12.20 -1.40
N LEU A 95 -13.11 -11.39 -2.33
CA LEU A 95 -13.53 -10.00 -2.53
C LEU A 95 -14.36 -9.93 -3.80
N ALA A 96 -15.49 -9.22 -3.75
CA ALA A 96 -16.27 -8.94 -4.94
C ALA A 96 -15.45 -8.05 -5.91
N PRO A 97 -15.56 -8.26 -7.23
CA PRO A 97 -14.94 -7.38 -8.21
C PRO A 97 -15.41 -5.93 -8.03
N GLY A 98 -14.52 -4.99 -8.27
CA GLY A 98 -14.78 -3.56 -8.11
C GLY A 98 -13.94 -2.73 -9.05
N ALA A 99 -14.15 -1.41 -9.00
CA ALA A 99 -13.29 -0.48 -9.72
C ALA A 99 -11.85 -0.58 -9.18
N ALA A 100 -10.88 -0.45 -10.06
CA ALA A 100 -9.49 -0.51 -9.67
C ALA A 100 -8.61 0.44 -10.48
N VAL A 101 -7.56 0.91 -9.83
CA VAL A 101 -6.55 1.80 -10.42
C VAL A 101 -5.20 1.13 -10.25
N ALA A 102 -4.44 1.07 -11.33
CA ALA A 102 -3.04 0.69 -11.28
C ALA A 102 -2.16 1.91 -11.58
N THR A 103 -1.05 2.00 -10.87
CA THR A 103 0.00 3.00 -11.08
C THR A 103 1.35 2.30 -11.15
N PRO A 104 2.16 2.53 -12.20
CA PRO A 104 3.47 1.92 -12.30
C PRO A 104 4.40 2.41 -11.18
N VAL A 105 5.26 1.52 -10.67
CA VAL A 105 6.31 1.84 -9.72
C VAL A 105 7.60 2.03 -10.51
N THR A 106 7.91 3.28 -10.84
CA THR A 106 9.08 3.65 -11.66
C THR A 106 9.48 5.09 -11.38
N ALA A 107 10.80 5.35 -11.36
CA ALA A 107 11.34 6.71 -11.30
C ALA A 107 11.25 7.46 -12.64
N ASN A 108 11.17 6.72 -13.76
CA ASN A 108 11.28 7.28 -15.11
C ASN A 108 9.91 7.62 -15.75
N GLY A 109 8.83 7.63 -14.96
CA GLY A 109 7.47 7.80 -15.46
C GLY A 109 6.93 6.58 -16.23
N GLY A 110 5.67 6.68 -16.66
CA GLY A 110 4.93 5.63 -17.37
C GLY A 110 3.46 5.62 -16.99
N THR A 111 2.68 4.76 -17.63
CA THR A 111 1.25 4.57 -17.32
C THR A 111 0.92 3.09 -17.15
N SER A 112 -0.28 2.80 -16.67
CA SER A 112 -0.81 1.44 -16.65
C SER A 112 -2.28 1.41 -16.96
N SER A 113 -2.72 0.37 -17.66
CA SER A 113 -4.13 0.06 -17.86
C SER A 113 -4.53 -1.12 -16.98
N VAL A 114 -5.73 -1.04 -16.41
CA VAL A 114 -6.38 -2.13 -15.69
C VAL A 114 -7.62 -2.57 -16.46
N THR A 115 -7.76 -3.88 -16.64
CA THR A 115 -8.99 -4.51 -17.11
C THR A 115 -9.44 -5.52 -16.07
N VAL A 116 -10.73 -5.47 -15.70
CA VAL A 116 -11.31 -6.38 -14.71
C VAL A 116 -12.16 -7.41 -15.43
N SER A 117 -11.84 -8.69 -15.26
CA SER A 117 -12.68 -9.79 -15.75
C SER A 117 -13.90 -9.99 -14.84
N VAL A 118 -14.96 -10.59 -15.37
CA VAL A 118 -16.16 -10.99 -14.63
C VAL A 118 -15.82 -11.89 -13.42
N ASP A 119 -14.74 -12.67 -13.51
CA ASP A 119 -14.27 -13.56 -12.44
C ASP A 119 -13.47 -12.83 -11.34
N GLY A 120 -13.36 -11.49 -11.40
CA GLY A 120 -12.63 -10.68 -10.43
C GLY A 120 -11.10 -10.76 -10.56
N VAL A 121 -10.63 -11.12 -11.76
CA VAL A 121 -9.21 -11.04 -12.13
C VAL A 121 -8.91 -9.67 -12.72
N TYR A 122 -7.93 -8.98 -12.15
CA TYR A 122 -7.45 -7.68 -12.57
C TYR A 122 -6.21 -7.88 -13.44
N ARG A 123 -6.34 -7.64 -14.74
CA ARG A 123 -5.24 -7.67 -15.70
C ARG A 123 -4.61 -6.28 -15.79
N VAL A 124 -3.34 -6.19 -15.48
CA VAL A 124 -2.55 -4.95 -15.49
C VAL A 124 -1.51 -5.03 -16.60
N VAL A 125 -1.51 -4.01 -17.46
CA VAL A 125 -0.46 -3.77 -18.46
C VAL A 125 0.19 -2.44 -18.13
N THR A 126 1.52 -2.42 -18.11
CA THR A 126 2.32 -1.22 -17.86
C THR A 126 2.94 -0.73 -19.16
N TYR A 127 3.03 0.59 -19.33
CA TYR A 127 3.60 1.23 -20.51
C TYR A 127 4.72 2.18 -20.10
N ASP A 128 5.76 2.23 -20.92
CA ASP A 128 6.81 3.24 -20.80
C ASP A 128 6.27 4.65 -21.16
N PRO A 129 7.04 5.73 -20.94
CA PRO A 129 6.62 7.08 -21.34
C PRO A 129 6.38 7.26 -22.85
N SER A 130 6.90 6.35 -23.69
CA SER A 130 6.70 6.34 -25.14
C SER A 130 5.45 5.54 -25.57
N GLY A 131 4.74 4.91 -24.62
CA GLY A 131 3.54 4.11 -24.86
C GLY A 131 3.80 2.64 -25.21
N ASN A 132 5.04 2.15 -25.14
CA ASN A 132 5.33 0.74 -25.39
C ASN A 132 4.99 -0.10 -24.17
N SER A 133 4.33 -1.25 -24.41
CA SER A 133 4.04 -2.21 -23.34
C SER A 133 5.34 -2.83 -22.83
N ILE A 134 5.57 -2.72 -21.53
CA ILE A 134 6.73 -3.29 -20.85
C ILE A 134 6.28 -3.92 -19.54
N THR A 135 6.91 -5.00 -19.10
CA THR A 135 6.63 -5.56 -17.76
C THR A 135 7.42 -4.78 -16.71
N ARG A 136 6.72 -4.17 -15.76
CA ARG A 136 7.30 -3.41 -14.64
C ARG A 136 6.51 -3.62 -13.35
N GLY A 137 7.09 -3.15 -12.23
CA GLY A 137 6.36 -3.04 -10.97
C GLY A 137 5.21 -2.05 -11.06
N PHE A 138 4.16 -2.28 -10.27
CA PHE A 138 2.99 -1.41 -10.16
C PHE A 138 2.33 -1.55 -8.79
N THR A 139 1.55 -0.54 -8.40
CA THR A 139 0.61 -0.62 -7.30
C THR A 139 -0.80 -0.65 -7.85
N LEU A 140 -1.58 -1.66 -7.47
CA LEU A 140 -3.00 -1.82 -7.80
C LEU A 140 -3.82 -1.57 -6.55
N VAL A 141 -4.84 -0.71 -6.65
CA VAL A 141 -5.81 -0.42 -5.59
C VAL A 141 -7.21 -0.76 -6.09
N VAL A 142 -8.00 -1.46 -5.27
CA VAL A 142 -9.37 -1.90 -5.56
C VAL A 142 -10.33 -1.26 -4.58
N PHE A 143 -11.49 -0.80 -5.06
CA PHE A 143 -12.53 -0.09 -4.29
C PHE A 143 -13.84 -0.88 -4.18
#